data_AF-A0AAQ6IJA3-F1
#
_entry.id   AF-A0AAQ6IJA3-F1
#
_cell.length_a   1.000
_cell.length_b   1.000
_cell.length_c   1.000
_cell.angle_alpha   90.00
_cell.angle_beta   90.00
_cell.angle_gamma   90.00
#
_symmetry.space_group_name_H-M   'P 1'
#
loop_
_entity.id
_entity.type
_entity.pdbx_description
1 polymer ?
#
loop_
_entity_poly.entity_id
_entity_poly.type
_entity_poly.pdbx_seq_one_letter_code
_entity_poly.pdbx_strand_id
1 'polypeptide(L)'
;MTASVEQQTVDRVCQFLEEEQGLKNVLINEFTDVLLSNNWICLIYFSIVFCQVFNDSVHGHMELRYIKQLGGAYFVYPGASHNRFEHSLGVGYLAGELAQALKTKHDNEGENLIDEKDILCVQIAGLCHDLGHGPYSHMFESVCPKKKVKCNSTDHEQISIEMFDYLVEENGLKPLLQLYGLSDHDLSFIKEMIDPKPRDKDGNWPHKGRGEDKSFLYEIVSNKTNGIDVDKFDYFARDCHHLGMQNNFDYRRFLKFARVCEAEDGKKHICTRDKEVYNMYDFFHTRYCLHRRACQHRVKTVIEIMIKDALSKVKDIKIEGFEKTLLESIDDMAAYTKLTGL
;
A
#
# COMPACT_ATOMS: atom_id res chain seq x y z
N MET A 1 15.10 8.44 -29.68
CA MET A 1 13.88 8.78 -28.92
C MET A 1 13.99 8.38 -27.44
N THR A 2 14.67 7.29 -27.09
CA THR A 2 14.88 6.86 -25.69
C THR A 2 15.78 7.80 -24.88
N ALA A 3 16.89 8.27 -25.46
CA ALA A 3 17.84 9.16 -24.78
C ALA A 3 17.27 10.55 -24.37
N SER A 4 16.19 11.03 -25.02
CA SER A 4 15.60 12.34 -24.67
C SER A 4 14.67 12.27 -23.47
N VAL A 5 14.05 11.11 -23.23
CA VAL A 5 13.14 10.90 -22.09
C VAL A 5 13.95 10.67 -20.80
N GLU A 6 15.03 9.90 -20.87
CA GLU A 6 15.95 9.72 -19.74
C GLU A 6 16.57 11.05 -19.31
N GLN A 7 17.05 11.87 -20.26
CA GLN A 7 17.65 13.16 -19.94
C GLN A 7 16.63 14.15 -19.36
N GLN A 8 15.41 14.22 -19.93
CA GLN A 8 14.33 15.06 -19.37
C GLN A 8 13.91 14.63 -17.96
N THR A 9 13.99 13.34 -17.66
CA THR A 9 13.65 12.81 -16.34
C THR A 9 14.73 13.19 -15.34
N VAL A 10 16.02 13.00 -15.69
CA VAL A 10 17.17 13.37 -14.84
C VAL A 10 17.21 14.87 -14.56
N ASP A 11 16.96 15.71 -15.55
CA ASP A 11 16.99 17.16 -15.39
C ASP A 11 15.85 17.66 -14.45
N ARG A 12 14.66 17.02 -14.52
CA ARG A 12 13.55 17.27 -13.59
C ARG A 12 13.87 16.80 -12.15
N VAL A 13 14.60 15.71 -11.99
CA VAL A 13 15.04 15.20 -10.68
C VAL A 13 16.00 16.19 -10.00
N CYS A 14 17.00 16.68 -10.74
CA CYS A 14 17.99 17.62 -10.21
C CYS A 14 17.37 18.94 -9.76
N GLN A 15 16.41 19.47 -10.54
CA GLN A 15 15.72 20.71 -10.23
C GLN A 15 14.86 20.59 -8.95
N PHE A 16 14.18 19.46 -8.74
CA PHE A 16 13.37 19.23 -7.54
C PHE A 16 14.20 19.08 -6.25
N LEU A 17 15.35 18.42 -6.31
CA LEU A 17 16.28 18.29 -5.16
C LEU A 17 16.91 19.63 -4.75
N GLU A 18 16.88 20.63 -5.62
CA GLU A 18 17.30 22.01 -5.34
C GLU A 18 16.17 22.85 -4.72
N GLU A 19 14.92 22.61 -5.11
CA GLU A 19 13.74 23.37 -4.65
C GLU A 19 13.23 22.94 -3.26
N GLU A 20 13.31 21.65 -2.90
CA GLU A 20 12.81 21.12 -1.62
C GLU A 20 13.91 20.95 -0.55
N GLN A 21 14.41 22.07 -0.01
CA GLN A 21 15.42 22.07 1.06
C GLN A 21 14.95 21.35 2.36
N GLY A 22 13.64 21.19 2.57
CA GLY A 22 13.06 20.52 3.73
C GLY A 22 13.09 18.98 3.65
N LEU A 23 12.81 18.41 2.47
CA LEU A 23 12.85 16.96 2.21
C LEU A 23 14.26 16.40 2.26
N LYS A 24 15.27 17.20 1.90
CA LYS A 24 16.68 16.83 2.06
C LYS A 24 16.98 16.37 3.49
N ASN A 25 16.55 17.08 4.53
CA ASN A 25 16.94 16.73 5.91
C ASN A 25 16.18 15.53 6.50
N VAL A 26 14.99 15.20 6.01
CA VAL A 26 14.22 14.02 6.47
C VAL A 26 14.68 12.76 5.71
N LEU A 27 14.89 12.87 4.40
CA LEU A 27 15.38 11.75 3.57
C LEU A 27 16.87 11.46 3.84
N ILE A 28 17.72 12.46 4.08
CA ILE A 28 19.16 12.26 4.30
C ILE A 28 19.45 11.55 5.64
N ASN A 29 18.57 11.56 6.63
CA ASN A 29 18.87 10.93 7.92
C ASN A 29 18.33 9.50 8.07
N GLU A 30 17.31 9.08 7.32
CA GLU A 30 16.80 7.69 7.34
C GLU A 30 17.12 6.89 6.06
N PHE A 31 17.44 7.52 4.92
CA PHE A 31 17.66 6.85 3.63
C PHE A 31 19.11 6.93 3.09
N THR A 32 20.04 7.57 3.80
CA THR A 32 21.46 7.66 3.35
C THR A 32 22.15 6.31 3.25
N ASP A 33 21.84 5.37 4.15
CA ASP A 33 22.41 4.02 4.08
C ASP A 33 21.86 3.19 2.91
N VAL A 34 20.64 3.50 2.44
CA VAL A 34 20.01 2.84 1.28
C VAL A 34 20.59 3.38 -0.03
N LEU A 35 20.82 4.70 -0.11
CA LEU A 35 21.36 5.40 -1.29
C LEU A 35 22.83 5.08 -1.59
N LEU A 36 23.62 4.68 -0.58
CA LEU A 36 25.05 4.34 -0.76
C LEU A 36 25.28 2.88 -1.20
N SER A 37 24.23 2.05 -1.22
CA SER A 37 24.32 0.72 -1.81
C SER A 37 24.23 0.86 -3.33
N ASN A 38 25.31 0.52 -4.04
CA ASN A 38 25.43 0.56 -5.51
C ASN A 38 24.51 -0.46 -6.20
N ASN A 39 23.20 -0.38 -5.99
CA ASN A 39 22.22 -1.29 -6.53
C ASN A 39 21.33 -0.53 -7.52
N TRP A 40 21.45 -0.87 -8.81
CA TRP A 40 20.67 -0.23 -9.87
C TRP A 40 19.15 -0.36 -9.62
N ILE A 41 18.71 -1.38 -8.90
CA ILE A 41 17.31 -1.55 -8.46
C ILE A 41 16.85 -0.45 -7.50
N CYS A 42 17.73 0.08 -6.63
CA CYS A 42 17.39 1.22 -5.77
C CYS A 42 17.25 2.53 -6.55
N LEU A 43 18.06 2.72 -7.61
CA LEU A 43 17.89 3.84 -8.55
C LEU A 43 16.61 3.69 -9.38
N ILE A 44 16.22 2.47 -9.75
CA ILE A 44 14.98 2.15 -10.45
C ILE A 44 13.76 2.37 -9.55
N TYR A 45 13.82 1.90 -8.30
CA TYR A 45 12.83 2.20 -7.27
C TYR A 45 12.72 3.72 -7.10
N PHE A 46 13.83 4.43 -6.90
CA PHE A 46 13.81 5.89 -6.74
C PHE A 46 13.30 6.62 -8.01
N SER A 47 13.60 6.13 -9.21
CA SER A 47 13.21 6.77 -10.47
C SER A 47 11.76 6.49 -10.89
N ILE A 48 11.26 5.26 -10.73
CA ILE A 48 9.86 4.91 -11.04
C ILE A 48 8.93 5.40 -9.93
N VAL A 49 9.27 5.05 -8.69
CA VAL A 49 8.41 5.25 -7.53
C VAL A 49 8.47 6.72 -7.09
N PHE A 50 9.66 7.29 -6.92
CA PHE A 50 9.82 8.64 -6.34
C PHE A 50 9.61 9.80 -7.33
N CYS A 51 9.93 9.64 -8.61
CA CYS A 51 9.90 10.77 -9.56
C CYS A 51 8.65 10.84 -10.45
N GLN A 52 7.90 9.76 -10.63
CA GLN A 52 6.66 9.77 -11.44
C GLN A 52 5.47 9.33 -10.59
N VAL A 53 5.46 8.12 -10.03
CA VAL A 53 4.33 7.66 -9.17
C VAL A 53 4.09 8.58 -7.97
N PHE A 54 5.13 9.17 -7.38
CA PHE A 54 5.03 10.07 -6.23
C PHE A 54 4.99 11.58 -6.54
N ASN A 55 5.38 12.01 -7.74
CA ASN A 55 5.52 13.44 -8.09
C ASN A 55 4.56 13.90 -9.20
N ASP A 56 3.57 13.09 -9.53
CA ASP A 56 2.61 13.42 -10.57
C ASP A 56 1.65 14.53 -10.13
N SER A 57 1.50 15.54 -10.99
CA SER A 57 0.42 16.53 -10.94
C SER A 57 -0.99 15.94 -11.09
N VAL A 58 -1.11 14.62 -11.26
CA VAL A 58 -2.35 13.84 -11.23
C VAL A 58 -2.41 12.98 -9.96
N HIS A 59 -2.47 13.70 -8.85
CA HIS A 59 -3.22 13.51 -7.60
C HIS A 59 -3.32 12.16 -6.86
N GLY A 60 -3.19 10.95 -7.43
CA GLY A 60 -3.50 9.70 -6.68
C GLY A 60 -2.66 9.48 -5.41
N HIS A 61 -1.33 9.52 -5.50
CA HIS A 61 -0.47 9.42 -4.30
C HIS A 61 -0.39 10.74 -3.50
N MET A 62 -0.50 11.90 -4.16
CA MET A 62 -0.52 13.19 -3.44
C MET A 62 -1.80 13.35 -2.59
N GLU A 63 -2.92 12.79 -3.03
CA GLU A 63 -4.19 12.75 -2.31
C GLU A 63 -4.02 12.06 -0.95
N LEU A 64 -3.25 10.97 -0.90
CA LEU A 64 -2.95 10.27 0.35
C LEU A 64 -2.26 11.15 1.40
N ARG A 65 -1.64 12.28 1.02
CA ARG A 65 -1.08 13.27 1.97
C ARG A 65 -2.16 14.04 2.73
N TYR A 66 -3.37 14.06 2.19
CA TYR A 66 -4.53 14.74 2.74
C TYR A 66 -5.57 13.77 3.29
N ILE A 67 -5.24 12.47 3.40
CA ILE A 67 -6.13 11.47 3.98
C ILE A 67 -5.52 10.96 5.28
N LYS A 68 -6.16 11.33 6.40
CA LYS A 68 -5.75 10.89 7.75
C LYS A 68 -5.81 9.37 7.87
N GLN A 69 -4.72 8.77 8.35
CA GLN A 69 -4.60 7.32 8.56
C GLN A 69 -5.73 6.81 9.47
N LEU A 70 -5.92 7.47 10.61
CA LEU A 70 -6.89 7.08 11.63
C LEU A 70 -8.19 7.90 11.58
N GLY A 71 -8.42 8.64 10.50
CA GLY A 71 -9.65 9.42 10.29
C GLY A 71 -10.02 10.30 11.49
N GLY A 72 -11.19 10.05 12.07
CA GLY A 72 -11.70 10.81 13.22
C GLY A 72 -10.87 10.67 14.51
N ALA A 73 -9.91 9.74 14.57
CA ALA A 73 -9.06 9.58 15.75
C ALA A 73 -8.17 10.80 16.00
N TYR A 74 -7.83 11.58 14.98
CA TYR A 74 -7.06 12.82 15.11
C TYR A 74 -7.73 13.82 16.09
N PHE A 75 -9.06 13.85 16.14
CA PHE A 75 -9.82 14.70 17.06
C PHE A 75 -9.81 14.20 18.53
N VAL A 76 -9.33 12.98 18.77
CA VAL A 76 -9.23 12.37 20.11
C VAL A 76 -7.76 12.28 20.54
N TYR A 77 -6.89 11.91 19.61
CA TYR A 77 -5.46 11.72 19.78
C TYR A 77 -4.76 12.78 18.94
N PRO A 78 -4.32 13.91 19.53
CA PRO A 78 -3.72 15.00 18.77
C PRO A 78 -2.41 14.60 18.08
N GLY A 79 -1.75 13.54 18.55
CA GLY A 79 -0.56 12.96 17.91
C GLY A 79 -0.86 12.14 16.65
N ALA A 80 -2.12 11.71 16.43
CA ALA A 80 -2.54 10.95 15.24
C ALA A 80 -2.72 11.86 14.00
N SER A 81 -1.71 12.68 13.71
CA SER A 81 -1.71 13.64 12.61
C SER A 81 -1.25 13.05 11.27
N HIS A 82 -0.74 11.82 11.28
CA HIS A 82 -0.21 11.12 10.12
C HIS A 82 -1.29 10.74 9.10
N ASN A 83 -0.87 10.62 7.86
CA ASN A 83 -1.68 10.37 6.67
C ASN A 83 -1.31 9.02 6.03
N ARG A 84 -2.13 8.60 5.06
CA ARG A 84 -1.95 7.36 4.30
C ARG A 84 -0.67 7.36 3.48
N PHE A 85 -0.21 8.53 3.04
CA PHE A 85 0.97 8.66 2.17
C PHE A 85 2.24 8.02 2.76
N GLU A 86 2.62 8.43 3.97
CA GLU A 86 3.81 7.91 4.65
C GLU A 86 3.64 6.44 5.07
N HIS A 87 2.40 6.00 5.27
CA HIS A 87 2.07 4.60 5.52
C HIS A 87 2.30 3.75 4.26
N SER A 88 1.75 4.14 3.12
CA SER A 88 1.97 3.44 1.83
C SER A 88 3.46 3.33 1.47
N LEU A 89 4.24 4.38 1.74
CA LEU A 89 5.71 4.34 1.62
C LEU A 89 6.34 3.27 2.50
N GLY A 90 5.93 3.20 3.77
CA GLY A 90 6.42 2.21 4.72
C GLY A 90 6.03 0.78 4.34
N VAL A 91 4.80 0.57 3.85
CA VAL A 91 4.33 -0.74 3.39
C VAL A 91 5.10 -1.19 2.15
N GLY A 92 5.30 -0.31 1.16
CA GLY A 92 6.15 -0.58 0.00
C GLY A 92 7.57 -1.00 0.37
N TYR A 93 8.18 -0.28 1.32
CA TYR A 93 9.50 -0.61 1.86
C TYR A 93 9.52 -1.99 2.55
N LEU A 94 8.61 -2.24 3.49
CA LEU A 94 8.55 -3.51 4.22
C LEU A 94 8.21 -4.70 3.32
N ALA A 95 7.39 -4.50 2.30
CA ALA A 95 7.09 -5.52 1.29
C ALA A 95 8.37 -5.94 0.53
N GLY A 96 9.18 -4.95 0.12
CA GLY A 96 10.50 -5.19 -0.48
C GLY A 96 11.47 -5.89 0.45
N GLU A 97 11.57 -5.43 1.71
CA GLU A 97 12.45 -6.05 2.72
C GLU A 97 12.08 -7.53 2.98
N LEU A 98 10.78 -7.84 3.06
CA LEU A 98 10.33 -9.23 3.24
C LEU A 98 10.64 -10.08 2.01
N ALA A 99 10.31 -9.60 0.81
CA ALA A 99 10.60 -10.33 -0.43
C ALA A 99 12.12 -10.57 -0.60
N GLN A 100 12.94 -9.56 -0.33
CA GLN A 100 14.40 -9.66 -0.38
C GLN A 100 14.94 -10.62 0.68
N ALA A 101 14.43 -10.56 1.91
CA ALA A 101 14.85 -11.45 2.99
C ALA A 101 14.45 -12.92 2.75
N LEU A 102 13.37 -13.17 2.00
CA LEU A 102 13.02 -14.51 1.55
C LEU A 102 13.93 -14.95 0.40
N LYS A 103 14.12 -14.08 -0.61
CA LYS A 103 15.00 -14.34 -1.77
C LYS A 103 16.39 -14.76 -1.33
N THR A 104 17.06 -13.94 -0.53
CA THR A 104 18.44 -14.18 -0.09
C THR A 104 18.59 -15.52 0.66
N LYS A 105 17.61 -15.91 1.48
CA LYS A 105 17.68 -17.19 2.21
C LYS A 105 17.55 -18.39 1.28
N HIS A 106 16.64 -18.35 0.32
CA HIS A 106 16.38 -19.46 -0.60
C HIS A 106 17.39 -19.53 -1.76
N ASP A 107 17.94 -18.40 -2.20
CA ASP A 107 19.03 -18.36 -3.18
C ASP A 107 20.31 -19.01 -2.61
N ASN A 108 20.61 -18.78 -1.33
CA ASN A 108 21.72 -19.44 -0.63
C ASN A 108 21.55 -20.96 -0.53
N GLU A 109 20.32 -21.46 -0.67
CA GLU A 109 20.00 -22.88 -0.67
C GLU A 109 19.82 -23.44 -2.09
N GLY A 110 19.96 -22.60 -3.12
CA GLY A 110 19.91 -22.98 -4.54
C GLY A 110 18.51 -23.10 -5.13
N GLU A 111 17.47 -22.64 -4.45
CA GLU A 111 16.07 -22.82 -4.88
C GLU A 111 15.59 -21.73 -5.84
N ASN A 112 16.22 -20.54 -5.86
CA ASN A 112 15.91 -19.40 -6.74
C ASN A 112 14.39 -19.13 -6.88
N LEU A 113 13.69 -18.98 -5.75
CA LEU A 113 12.22 -18.89 -5.72
C LEU A 113 11.66 -17.53 -6.15
N ILE A 114 12.45 -16.46 -6.02
CA ILE A 114 12.00 -15.07 -6.17
C ILE A 114 12.94 -14.35 -7.13
N ASP A 115 12.37 -13.70 -8.14
CA ASP A 115 13.11 -12.91 -9.12
C ASP A 115 13.10 -11.42 -8.73
N GLU A 116 14.06 -10.63 -9.24
CA GLU A 116 14.09 -9.17 -9.01
C GLU A 116 12.80 -8.47 -9.48
N LYS A 117 12.17 -9.01 -10.52
CA LYS A 117 10.86 -8.54 -10.99
C LYS A 117 9.75 -8.78 -9.97
N ASP A 118 9.81 -9.90 -9.24
CA ASP A 118 8.81 -10.19 -8.20
C ASP A 118 8.93 -9.21 -7.05
N ILE A 119 10.17 -8.90 -6.62
CA ILE A 119 10.42 -7.90 -5.57
C ILE A 119 9.82 -6.55 -5.98
N LEU A 120 10.09 -6.10 -7.21
CA LEU A 120 9.56 -4.84 -7.71
C LEU A 120 8.02 -4.84 -7.76
N CYS A 121 7.39 -5.94 -8.20
CA CYS A 121 5.93 -6.07 -8.19
C CYS A 121 5.36 -6.00 -6.77
N VAL A 122 5.98 -6.71 -5.82
CA VAL A 122 5.57 -6.74 -4.41
C VAL A 122 5.68 -5.34 -3.77
N GLN A 123 6.75 -4.61 -4.09
CA GLN A 123 6.93 -3.22 -3.65
C GLN A 123 5.85 -2.30 -4.23
N ILE A 124 5.59 -2.38 -5.54
CA ILE A 124 4.54 -1.57 -6.19
C ILE A 124 3.18 -1.89 -5.59
N ALA A 125 2.85 -3.16 -5.36
CA ALA A 125 1.61 -3.53 -4.69
C ALA A 125 1.53 -2.96 -3.27
N GLY A 126 2.61 -3.02 -2.49
CA GLY A 126 2.66 -2.41 -1.15
C GLY A 126 2.47 -0.89 -1.17
N LEU A 127 3.03 -0.20 -2.17
CA LEU A 127 2.84 1.24 -2.35
C LEU A 127 1.40 1.59 -2.73
N CYS A 128 0.78 0.76 -3.59
CA CYS A 128 -0.51 1.08 -4.19
C CYS A 128 -1.71 0.49 -3.44
N HIS A 129 -1.51 -0.31 -2.39
CA HIS A 129 -2.59 -1.05 -1.71
C HIS A 129 -3.69 -0.17 -1.12
N ASP A 130 -3.35 1.08 -0.80
CA ASP A 130 -4.20 2.04 -0.09
C ASP A 130 -4.65 3.23 -0.97
N LEU A 131 -4.38 3.19 -2.28
CA LEU A 131 -4.74 4.26 -3.23
C LEU A 131 -6.24 4.55 -3.29
N GLY A 132 -7.06 3.57 -2.95
CA GLY A 132 -8.51 3.65 -3.02
C GLY A 132 -9.17 4.22 -1.78
N HIS A 133 -8.43 4.56 -0.73
CA HIS A 133 -9.03 5.20 0.44
C HIS A 133 -9.52 6.61 0.09
N GLY A 134 -10.75 6.91 0.48
CA GLY A 134 -11.32 8.26 0.37
C GLY A 134 -11.20 9.07 1.67
N PRO A 135 -11.83 10.26 1.73
CA PRO A 135 -11.79 11.15 2.88
C PRO A 135 -12.17 10.47 4.20
N TYR A 136 -11.30 10.57 5.22
CA TYR A 136 -11.48 9.89 6.51
C TYR A 136 -11.46 8.34 6.42
N SER A 137 -10.76 7.77 5.43
CA SER A 137 -10.51 6.33 5.29
C SER A 137 -11.81 5.50 5.29
N HIS A 138 -11.89 4.44 6.11
CA HIS A 138 -13.05 3.53 6.20
C HIS A 138 -14.39 4.21 6.50
N MET A 139 -14.38 5.46 7.01
CA MET A 139 -15.61 6.20 7.19
C MET A 139 -16.30 6.47 5.85
N PHE A 140 -15.55 6.83 4.80
CA PHE A 140 -16.07 7.17 3.48
C PHE A 140 -16.78 5.99 2.83
N GLU A 141 -16.14 4.81 2.87
CA GLU A 141 -16.65 3.55 2.32
C GLU A 141 -18.07 3.24 2.81
N SER A 142 -18.36 3.55 4.08
CA SER A 142 -19.67 3.29 4.68
C SER A 142 -20.78 4.28 4.29
N VAL A 143 -20.44 5.43 3.70
CA VAL A 143 -21.39 6.45 3.26
C VAL A 143 -21.60 6.43 1.75
N CYS A 144 -20.59 5.96 1.00
CA CYS A 144 -20.70 5.84 -0.44
C CYS A 144 -21.84 4.88 -0.84
N PRO A 145 -22.66 5.26 -1.84
CA PRO A 145 -23.61 4.33 -2.42
C PRO A 145 -22.85 3.12 -2.97
N LYS A 146 -23.42 1.92 -2.79
CA LYS A 146 -22.87 0.70 -3.41
C LYS A 146 -22.78 0.94 -4.92
N LYS A 147 -21.62 0.65 -5.52
CA LYS A 147 -21.43 0.79 -6.97
C LYS A 147 -22.56 0.11 -7.73
N LYS A 148 -23.06 0.77 -8.78
CA LYS A 148 -24.14 0.24 -9.66
C LYS A 148 -23.67 -0.92 -10.54
N VAL A 149 -22.37 -1.19 -10.60
CA VAL A 149 -21.74 -2.18 -11.50
C VAL A 149 -21.15 -3.34 -10.71
N LYS A 150 -21.73 -4.54 -10.88
CA LYS A 150 -21.26 -5.94 -10.62
C LYS A 150 -20.47 -6.29 -9.34
N CYS A 151 -19.98 -5.36 -8.55
CA CYS A 151 -19.27 -5.59 -7.30
C CYS A 151 -20.14 -5.01 -6.17
N ASN A 152 -20.61 -5.89 -5.29
CA ASN A 152 -21.53 -5.54 -4.20
C ASN A 152 -20.85 -4.83 -3.01
N SER A 153 -19.57 -4.47 -3.15
CA SER A 153 -18.79 -3.85 -2.10
C SER A 153 -18.05 -2.59 -2.58
N THR A 154 -18.05 -1.59 -1.71
CA THR A 154 -17.35 -0.29 -1.84
C THR A 154 -16.00 -0.42 -1.13
N ASP A 155 -15.33 -1.55 -1.34
CA ASP A 155 -14.10 -1.89 -0.62
C ASP A 155 -12.95 -1.07 -1.22
N HIS A 156 -12.17 -0.41 -0.37
CA HIS A 156 -11.04 0.42 -0.79
C HIS A 156 -10.02 -0.39 -1.59
N GLU A 157 -9.92 -1.70 -1.40
CA GLU A 157 -9.03 -2.55 -2.19
C GLU A 157 -9.42 -2.56 -3.69
N GLN A 158 -10.72 -2.65 -4.00
CA GLN A 158 -11.19 -2.63 -5.39
C GLN A 158 -11.00 -1.25 -6.03
N ILE A 159 -11.21 -0.18 -5.25
CA ILE A 159 -10.94 1.19 -5.72
C ILE A 159 -9.43 1.39 -5.92
N SER A 160 -8.58 0.82 -5.07
CA SER A 160 -7.11 0.89 -5.20
C SER A 160 -6.64 0.24 -6.51
N ILE A 161 -7.27 -0.87 -6.90
CA ILE A 161 -7.04 -1.53 -8.18
C ILE A 161 -7.44 -0.63 -9.35
N GLU A 162 -8.63 -0.02 -9.30
CA GLU A 162 -9.10 0.89 -10.35
C GLU A 162 -8.23 2.16 -10.45
N MET A 163 -7.83 2.71 -9.30
CA MET A 163 -6.94 3.86 -9.21
C MET A 163 -5.54 3.53 -9.73
N PHE A 164 -5.04 2.32 -9.49
CA PHE A 164 -3.79 1.85 -10.06
C PHE A 164 -3.86 1.77 -11.60
N ASP A 165 -4.92 1.18 -12.15
CA ASP A 165 -5.13 1.14 -13.61
C ASP A 165 -5.22 2.56 -14.20
N TYR A 166 -5.98 3.46 -13.55
CA TYR A 166 -6.07 4.86 -13.94
C TYR A 166 -4.71 5.58 -13.91
N LEU A 167 -3.92 5.38 -12.84
CA LEU A 167 -2.59 5.96 -12.68
C LEU A 167 -1.64 5.50 -13.79
N VAL A 168 -1.68 4.23 -14.18
CA VAL A 168 -0.84 3.67 -15.24
C VAL A 168 -1.23 4.21 -16.61
N GLU A 169 -2.53 4.35 -16.89
CA GLU A 169 -3.06 4.84 -18.16
C GLU A 169 -2.83 6.34 -18.35
N GLU A 170 -3.27 7.15 -17.38
CA GLU A 170 -3.25 8.62 -17.48
C GLU A 170 -1.83 9.18 -17.56
N ASN A 171 -0.89 8.61 -16.81
CA ASN A 171 0.50 9.04 -16.83
C ASN A 171 1.33 8.32 -17.92
N GLY A 172 0.70 7.44 -18.71
CA GLY A 172 1.39 6.70 -19.75
C GLY A 172 2.57 5.88 -19.23
N LEU A 173 2.43 5.26 -18.05
CA LEU A 173 3.54 4.51 -17.40
C LEU A 173 3.79 3.15 -18.05
N LYS A 174 2.85 2.64 -18.87
CA LYS A 174 2.98 1.32 -19.48
C LYS A 174 4.29 1.10 -20.26
N PRO A 175 4.74 2.03 -21.14
CA PRO A 175 6.04 1.89 -21.82
C PRO A 175 7.23 1.92 -20.85
N LEU A 176 7.15 2.68 -19.76
CA LEU A 176 8.19 2.74 -18.73
C LEU A 176 8.27 1.41 -17.97
N LEU A 177 7.13 0.88 -17.53
CA LEU A 177 7.07 -0.41 -16.84
C LEU A 177 7.61 -1.54 -17.74
N GLN A 178 7.32 -1.48 -19.04
CA GLN A 178 7.90 -2.39 -20.04
C GLN A 178 9.42 -2.23 -20.21
N LEU A 179 9.94 -1.00 -20.15
CA LEU A 179 11.39 -0.75 -20.17
C LEU A 179 12.11 -1.43 -19.00
N TYR A 180 11.46 -1.44 -17.83
CA TYR A 180 11.93 -2.16 -16.65
C TYR A 180 11.60 -3.66 -16.65
N GLY A 181 11.05 -4.16 -17.75
CA GLY A 181 10.78 -5.57 -17.96
C GLY A 181 9.51 -6.09 -17.30
N LEU A 182 8.62 -5.22 -16.82
CA LEU A 182 7.28 -5.61 -16.37
C LEU A 182 6.35 -5.82 -17.57
N SER A 183 5.62 -6.92 -17.52
CA SER A 183 4.62 -7.34 -18.50
C SER A 183 3.19 -7.09 -18.01
N ASP A 184 2.21 -7.29 -18.88
CA ASP A 184 0.79 -7.21 -18.48
C ASP A 184 0.41 -8.28 -17.44
N HIS A 185 1.15 -9.40 -17.38
CA HIS A 185 1.02 -10.38 -16.31
C HIS A 185 1.48 -9.83 -14.95
N ASP A 186 2.52 -9.00 -14.94
CA ASP A 186 3.04 -8.38 -13.72
C ASP A 186 2.10 -7.30 -13.17
N LEU A 187 1.46 -6.53 -14.07
CA LEU A 187 0.38 -5.63 -13.68
C LEU A 187 -0.82 -6.36 -13.08
N SER A 188 -1.16 -7.53 -13.64
CA SER A 188 -2.20 -8.39 -13.07
C SER A 188 -1.79 -8.91 -11.69
N PHE A 189 -0.53 -9.30 -11.53
CA PHE A 189 0.03 -9.76 -10.26
C PHE A 189 -0.03 -8.68 -9.17
N ILE A 190 0.36 -7.44 -9.48
CA ILE A 190 0.27 -6.29 -8.57
C ILE A 190 -1.16 -6.11 -8.06
N LYS A 191 -2.14 -6.08 -8.97
CA LYS A 191 -3.57 -5.95 -8.62
C LYS A 191 -4.06 -7.11 -7.76
N GLU A 192 -3.65 -8.32 -8.08
CA GLU A 192 -4.02 -9.52 -7.33
C GLU A 192 -3.39 -9.57 -5.92
N MET A 193 -2.28 -8.86 -5.66
CA MET A 193 -1.70 -8.73 -4.32
C MET A 193 -2.40 -7.68 -3.45
N ILE A 194 -3.07 -6.69 -4.06
CA ILE A 194 -3.87 -5.68 -3.35
C ILE A 194 -5.16 -6.32 -2.81
N ASP A 195 -5.86 -7.08 -3.65
CA ASP A 195 -7.04 -7.87 -3.27
C ASP A 195 -6.91 -9.36 -3.65
N PRO A 196 -6.19 -10.17 -2.86
CA PRO A 196 -6.06 -11.59 -3.16
C PRO A 196 -7.38 -12.32 -3.01
N LYS A 197 -7.84 -12.93 -4.11
CA LYS A 197 -9.06 -13.71 -4.12
C LYS A 197 -8.85 -15.09 -3.51
N PRO A 198 -9.81 -15.60 -2.72
CA PRO A 198 -9.77 -17.00 -2.30
C PRO A 198 -9.91 -17.91 -3.52
N ARG A 199 -9.55 -19.18 -3.36
CA ARG A 199 -9.79 -20.21 -4.38
C ARG A 199 -11.24 -20.23 -4.81
N ASP A 200 -11.44 -20.61 -6.07
CA ASP A 200 -12.78 -20.83 -6.57
C ASP A 200 -13.46 -22.01 -5.84
N LYS A 201 -14.75 -22.20 -6.09
CA LYS A 201 -15.54 -23.28 -5.45
C LYS A 201 -15.02 -24.68 -5.80
N ASP A 202 -14.26 -24.79 -6.89
CA ASP A 202 -13.71 -26.04 -7.41
C ASP A 202 -12.27 -26.26 -6.90
N GLY A 203 -11.73 -25.34 -6.09
CA GLY A 203 -10.40 -25.43 -5.51
C GLY A 203 -9.26 -25.02 -6.45
N ASN A 204 -9.54 -24.41 -7.59
CA ASN A 204 -8.52 -23.97 -8.53
C ASN A 204 -7.83 -22.67 -8.07
N TRP A 205 -6.60 -22.51 -8.55
CA TRP A 205 -5.83 -21.30 -8.38
C TRP A 205 -6.48 -20.12 -9.11
N PRO A 206 -6.90 -19.05 -8.40
CA PRO A 206 -7.71 -17.98 -9.00
C PRO A 206 -6.86 -16.89 -9.68
N HIS A 207 -5.54 -16.90 -9.47
CA HIS A 207 -4.64 -15.83 -9.88
C HIS A 207 -3.97 -16.12 -11.23
N LYS A 208 -3.77 -15.06 -12.02
CA LYS A 208 -3.16 -15.12 -13.36
C LYS A 208 -1.75 -14.52 -13.39
N GLY A 209 -1.41 -13.69 -12.42
CA GLY A 209 -0.13 -12.98 -12.37
C GLY A 209 1.04 -13.91 -12.06
N ARG A 210 0.86 -14.82 -11.11
CA ARG A 210 1.83 -15.87 -10.73
C ARG A 210 1.12 -17.18 -10.46
N GLY A 211 1.83 -18.29 -10.71
CA GLY A 211 1.36 -19.64 -10.43
C GLY A 211 1.37 -19.98 -8.93
N GLU A 212 0.84 -21.16 -8.62
CA GLU A 212 0.75 -21.69 -7.27
C GLU A 212 2.14 -21.94 -6.63
N ASP A 213 3.17 -22.12 -7.44
CA ASP A 213 4.57 -22.23 -7.04
C ASP A 213 5.11 -20.95 -6.36
N LYS A 214 4.48 -19.81 -6.62
CA LYS A 214 4.77 -18.50 -6.00
C LYS A 214 3.62 -17.98 -5.13
N SER A 215 2.79 -18.89 -4.60
CA SER A 215 1.63 -18.55 -3.74
C SER A 215 1.99 -17.71 -2.51
N PHE A 216 3.14 -17.98 -1.88
CA PHE A 216 3.65 -17.20 -0.74
C PHE A 216 3.81 -15.69 -1.01
N LEU A 217 3.98 -15.25 -2.27
CA LEU A 217 4.12 -13.81 -2.56
C LEU A 217 2.82 -13.03 -2.31
N TYR A 218 1.67 -13.67 -2.48
CA TYR A 218 0.35 -13.06 -2.20
C TYR A 218 0.09 -12.89 -0.70
N GLU A 219 0.96 -13.42 0.16
CA GLU A 219 0.87 -13.30 1.62
C GLU A 219 1.63 -12.08 2.16
N ILE A 220 2.39 -11.37 1.30
CA ILE A 220 3.27 -10.27 1.74
C ILE A 220 2.48 -8.99 2.01
N VAL A 221 1.69 -8.52 1.03
CA VAL A 221 1.02 -7.20 1.08
C VAL A 221 -0.33 -7.28 1.80
N SER A 222 -1.19 -8.23 1.42
CA SER A 222 -2.55 -8.37 1.94
C SER A 222 -2.86 -9.83 2.21
N ASN A 223 -2.61 -10.32 3.43
CA ASN A 223 -2.73 -11.74 3.72
C ASN A 223 -4.16 -12.11 4.12
N LYS A 224 -4.99 -12.54 3.15
CA LYS A 224 -6.38 -12.96 3.43
C LYS A 224 -6.48 -14.33 4.14
N THR A 225 -5.40 -15.10 4.25
CA THR A 225 -5.38 -16.41 4.93
C THR A 225 -5.38 -16.28 6.45
N ASN A 226 -4.47 -15.46 6.99
CA ASN A 226 -4.29 -15.33 8.44
C ASN A 226 -4.17 -13.87 8.93
N GLY A 227 -4.11 -12.89 8.02
CA GLY A 227 -3.99 -11.48 8.35
C GLY A 227 -2.63 -11.06 8.89
N ILE A 228 -1.55 -11.79 8.59
CA ILE A 228 -0.16 -11.42 8.90
C ILE A 228 0.49 -10.93 7.61
N ASP A 229 0.64 -9.62 7.47
CA ASP A 229 1.16 -8.93 6.28
C ASP A 229 1.91 -7.65 6.67
N VAL A 230 2.64 -7.09 5.72
CA VAL A 230 3.50 -5.92 5.94
C VAL A 230 2.74 -4.61 6.14
N ASP A 231 1.47 -4.53 5.68
CA ASP A 231 0.54 -3.45 6.01
C ASP A 231 0.45 -3.29 7.54
N LYS A 232 0.17 -4.38 8.25
CA LYS A 232 0.08 -4.40 9.71
C LYS A 232 1.41 -4.10 10.39
N PHE A 233 2.51 -4.51 9.80
CA PHE A 233 3.83 -4.25 10.37
C PHE A 233 4.12 -2.75 10.42
N ASP A 234 3.80 -2.04 9.33
CA ASP A 234 3.94 -0.58 9.27
C ASP A 234 2.97 0.11 10.23
N TYR A 235 1.65 -0.12 10.10
CA TYR A 235 0.71 0.66 10.88
C TYR A 235 0.80 0.35 12.38
N PHE A 236 1.21 -0.85 12.80
CA PHE A 236 1.49 -1.09 14.22
C PHE A 236 2.58 -0.18 14.75
N ALA A 237 3.72 -0.08 14.05
CA ALA A 237 4.82 0.78 14.45
C ALA A 237 4.42 2.26 14.39
N ARG A 238 3.80 2.67 13.29
CA ARG A 238 3.43 4.06 13.01
C ARG A 238 2.32 4.55 13.92
N ASP A 239 1.22 3.81 14.04
CA ASP A 239 0.09 4.21 14.87
C ASP A 239 0.50 4.22 16.34
N CYS A 240 1.26 3.22 16.81
CA CYS A 240 1.76 3.23 18.18
C CYS A 240 2.61 4.46 18.48
N HIS A 241 3.52 4.83 17.56
CA HIS A 241 4.34 6.04 17.69
C HIS A 241 3.48 7.31 17.84
N HIS A 242 2.53 7.52 16.94
CA HIS A 242 1.68 8.71 16.90
C HIS A 242 0.63 8.75 18.02
N LEU A 243 0.17 7.59 18.49
CA LEU A 243 -0.80 7.47 19.58
C LEU A 243 -0.15 7.47 20.97
N GLY A 244 1.19 7.39 21.06
CA GLY A 244 1.90 7.21 22.32
C GLY A 244 1.63 5.85 22.98
N MET A 245 1.40 4.82 22.16
CA MET A 245 1.21 3.44 22.61
C MET A 245 2.50 2.63 22.40
N GLN A 246 2.67 1.58 23.18
CA GLN A 246 3.79 0.66 22.99
C GLN A 246 3.45 -0.38 21.91
N ASN A 247 4.32 -0.50 20.90
CA ASN A 247 4.30 -1.63 19.97
C ASN A 247 5.20 -2.75 20.52
N ASN A 248 4.61 -3.91 20.81
CA ASN A 248 5.37 -5.07 21.30
C ASN A 248 5.80 -6.02 20.17
N PHE A 249 5.23 -5.87 18.97
CA PHE A 249 5.55 -6.72 17.84
C PHE A 249 6.85 -6.27 17.16
N ASP A 250 7.84 -7.16 17.08
CA ASP A 250 9.09 -6.92 16.38
C ASP A 250 9.05 -7.52 14.97
N TYR A 251 8.71 -6.68 13.99
CA TYR A 251 8.70 -7.05 12.58
C TYR A 251 10.11 -7.37 12.05
N ARG A 252 11.17 -6.69 12.52
CA ARG A 252 12.54 -6.96 12.05
C ARG A 252 12.97 -8.37 12.44
N ARG A 253 12.57 -8.81 13.64
CA ARG A 253 12.77 -10.19 14.09
C ARG A 253 11.96 -11.18 13.25
N PHE A 254 10.71 -10.85 12.91
CA PHE A 254 9.89 -11.66 12.00
C PHE A 254 10.60 -11.86 10.64
N LEU A 255 11.06 -10.80 9.98
CA LEU A 255 11.75 -10.86 8.68
C LEU A 255 12.97 -11.80 8.71
N LYS A 256 13.72 -11.80 9.81
CA LYS A 256 14.89 -12.68 10.00
C LYS A 256 14.51 -14.16 10.09
N PHE A 257 13.37 -14.49 10.67
CA PHE A 257 12.93 -15.88 10.87
C PHE A 257 11.90 -16.37 9.85
N ALA A 258 11.41 -15.50 8.97
CA ALA A 258 10.52 -15.85 7.87
C ALA A 258 11.26 -16.70 6.82
N ARG A 259 10.62 -17.78 6.38
CA ARG A 259 11.06 -18.72 5.34
C ARG A 259 9.87 -19.18 4.51
N VAL A 260 10.11 -19.61 3.27
CA VAL A 260 9.08 -20.28 2.47
C VAL A 260 9.14 -21.78 2.76
N CYS A 261 8.01 -22.40 3.05
CA CYS A 261 7.92 -23.85 3.26
C CYS A 261 6.69 -24.41 2.55
N GLU A 262 6.78 -25.63 2.06
CA GLU A 262 5.62 -26.38 1.59
C GLU A 262 4.79 -26.84 2.79
N ALA A 263 3.51 -26.45 2.83
CA ALA A 263 2.58 -26.83 3.89
C ALA A 263 1.79 -28.10 3.51
N GLU A 264 0.99 -28.60 4.44
CA GLU A 264 0.21 -29.84 4.26
C GLU A 264 -0.81 -29.75 3.12
N ASP A 265 -1.19 -28.54 2.71
CA ASP A 265 -2.09 -28.31 1.57
C ASP A 265 -1.37 -28.30 0.21
N GLY A 266 -0.07 -28.65 0.19
CA GLY A 266 0.77 -28.73 -1.02
C GLY A 266 1.22 -27.38 -1.56
N LYS A 267 0.98 -26.28 -0.82
CA LYS A 267 1.38 -24.93 -1.24
C LYS A 267 2.59 -24.42 -0.48
N LYS A 268 3.28 -23.49 -1.12
CA LYS A 268 4.36 -22.75 -0.48
C LYS A 268 3.80 -21.56 0.29
N HIS A 269 3.99 -21.56 1.60
CA HIS A 269 3.55 -20.51 2.51
C HIS A 269 4.74 -19.82 3.18
N ILE A 270 4.54 -18.57 3.60
CA ILE A 270 5.48 -17.89 4.50
C ILE A 270 5.32 -18.48 5.90
N CYS A 271 6.32 -19.22 6.33
CA CYS A 271 6.41 -19.81 7.65
C CYS A 271 7.40 -19.05 8.51
N THR A 272 7.11 -18.98 9.82
CA THR A 272 8.04 -18.48 10.82
C THR A 272 8.58 -19.62 11.67
N ARG A 273 9.71 -19.38 12.32
CA ARG A 273 10.31 -20.36 13.23
C ARG A 273 9.40 -20.57 14.45
N ASP A 274 9.22 -21.83 14.85
CA ASP A 274 8.46 -22.27 16.04
C ASP A 274 8.64 -21.39 17.31
N LYS A 275 9.88 -21.02 17.62
CA LYS A 275 10.21 -20.18 18.79
C LYS A 275 9.67 -18.74 18.71
N GLU A 276 9.21 -18.28 17.54
CA GLU A 276 8.64 -16.95 17.32
C GLU A 276 7.15 -16.88 17.67
N VAL A 277 6.56 -17.97 18.18
CA VAL A 277 5.14 -18.03 18.58
C VAL A 277 4.73 -16.88 19.51
N TYR A 278 5.60 -16.46 20.44
CA TYR A 278 5.32 -15.33 21.35
C TYR A 278 5.33 -13.98 20.63
N ASN A 279 6.20 -13.77 19.65
CA ASN A 279 6.17 -12.58 18.80
C ASN A 279 4.85 -12.52 18.01
N MET A 280 4.30 -13.68 17.61
CA MET A 280 2.97 -13.76 16.97
C MET A 280 1.83 -13.47 17.94
N TYR A 281 1.94 -13.88 19.21
CA TYR A 281 0.98 -13.43 20.23
C TYR A 281 1.05 -11.91 20.43
N ASP A 282 2.25 -11.32 20.46
CA ASP A 282 2.44 -9.87 20.55
C ASP A 282 1.87 -9.13 19.35
N PHE A 283 1.96 -9.71 18.15
CA PHE A 283 1.31 -9.20 16.94
C PHE A 283 -0.21 -9.05 17.15
N PHE A 284 -0.90 -10.13 17.51
CA PHE A 284 -2.36 -10.09 17.71
C PHE A 284 -2.76 -9.26 18.93
N HIS A 285 -1.95 -9.25 19.99
CA HIS A 285 -2.19 -8.42 21.16
C HIS A 285 -2.07 -6.93 20.86
N THR A 286 -1.04 -6.53 20.11
CA THR A 286 -0.84 -5.14 19.66
C THR A 286 -2.01 -4.70 18.78
N ARG A 287 -2.41 -5.54 17.82
CA ARG A 287 -3.59 -5.32 16.99
C ARG A 287 -4.84 -5.07 17.83
N TYR A 288 -5.10 -5.95 18.79
CA TYR A 288 -6.26 -5.83 19.68
C TYR A 288 -6.22 -4.50 20.47
N CYS A 289 -5.05 -4.13 20.99
CA CYS A 289 -4.89 -2.89 21.74
C CYS A 289 -5.15 -1.66 20.88
N LEU A 290 -4.58 -1.59 19.67
CA LEU A 290 -4.81 -0.49 18.73
C LEU A 290 -6.28 -0.36 18.37
N HIS A 291 -6.94 -1.47 18.01
CA HIS A 291 -8.36 -1.45 17.68
C HIS A 291 -9.22 -0.99 18.85
N ARG A 292 -9.03 -1.59 20.03
CA ARG A 292 -9.87 -1.31 21.21
C ARG A 292 -9.64 0.09 21.76
N ARG A 293 -8.40 0.57 21.77
CA ARG A 293 -8.05 1.86 22.39
C ARG A 293 -8.24 3.01 21.42
N ALA A 294 -7.82 2.88 20.16
CA ALA A 294 -7.83 3.98 19.19
C ALA A 294 -8.90 3.80 18.10
N CYS A 295 -8.85 2.75 17.28
CA CYS A 295 -9.70 2.65 16.08
C CYS A 295 -11.21 2.60 16.41
N GLN A 296 -11.57 1.99 17.54
CA GLN A 296 -12.94 1.87 18.07
C GLN A 296 -13.18 2.79 19.27
N HIS A 297 -12.35 3.82 19.46
CA HIS A 297 -12.54 4.77 20.56
C HIS A 297 -13.92 5.44 20.45
N ARG A 298 -14.72 5.37 21.52
CA ARG A 298 -16.13 5.84 21.52
C ARG A 298 -16.31 7.26 20.98
N VAL A 299 -15.41 8.18 21.33
CA VAL A 299 -15.49 9.59 20.88
C VAL A 299 -15.16 9.69 19.39
N LYS A 300 -14.18 8.92 18.91
CA LYS A 300 -13.83 8.84 17.49
C LYS A 300 -15.02 8.32 16.69
N THR A 301 -15.68 7.26 17.18
CA THR A 301 -16.89 6.70 16.55
C THR A 301 -18.02 7.73 16.50
N VAL A 302 -18.27 8.50 17.57
CA VAL A 302 -19.30 9.55 17.57
C VAL A 302 -18.96 10.65 16.56
N ILE A 303 -17.69 11.10 16.50
CA ILE A 303 -17.25 12.10 15.54
C ILE A 303 -17.45 11.61 14.10
N GLU A 304 -17.08 10.36 13.82
CA GLU A 304 -17.32 9.78 12.50
C GLU A 304 -18.82 9.73 12.18
N ILE A 305 -19.69 9.34 13.11
CA ILE A 305 -21.14 9.38 12.89
C ILE A 305 -21.62 10.80 12.57
N MET A 306 -21.13 11.82 13.27
CA MET A 306 -21.48 13.22 13.00
C MET A 306 -21.03 13.66 11.60
N ILE A 307 -19.82 13.27 11.18
CA ILE A 307 -19.33 13.56 9.83
C ILE A 307 -20.15 12.81 8.77
N LYS A 308 -20.49 11.54 9.00
CA LYS A 308 -21.38 10.77 8.12
C LYS A 308 -22.75 11.43 7.98
N ASP A 309 -23.34 11.88 9.08
CA ASP A 309 -24.61 12.61 9.08
C ASP A 309 -24.51 13.91 8.29
N ALA A 310 -23.40 14.65 8.44
CA ALA A 310 -23.14 15.85 7.65
C ALA A 310 -23.03 15.53 6.15
N LEU A 311 -22.22 14.55 5.77
CA LEU A 311 -22.06 14.12 4.36
C LEU A 311 -23.38 13.65 3.75
N SER A 312 -24.22 12.93 4.51
CA SER A 312 -25.52 12.43 4.03
C SER A 312 -26.52 13.55 3.68
N LYS A 313 -26.36 14.73 4.30
CA LYS A 313 -27.18 15.92 4.04
C LYS A 313 -26.69 16.72 2.84
N VAL A 314 -25.48 16.45 2.37
CA VAL A 314 -24.76 17.24 1.38
C VAL A 314 -24.68 16.46 0.06
N LYS A 315 -25.86 16.09 -0.48
CA LYS A 315 -25.96 15.26 -1.69
C LYS A 315 -25.62 16.01 -2.97
N ASP A 316 -25.71 17.33 -2.96
CA ASP A 316 -25.60 18.15 -4.18
C ASP A 316 -24.25 18.87 -4.33
N ILE A 317 -23.24 18.55 -3.50
CA ILE A 317 -21.89 19.08 -3.73
C ILE A 317 -21.30 18.39 -4.96
N LYS A 318 -21.12 19.19 -6.01
CA LYS A 318 -20.38 18.82 -7.21
C LYS A 318 -18.88 19.01 -6.98
N ILE A 319 -18.09 18.10 -7.54
CA ILE A 319 -16.65 18.25 -7.58
C ILE A 319 -16.30 19.22 -8.70
N GLU A 320 -15.42 20.19 -8.44
CA GLU A 320 -15.06 21.19 -9.44
C GLU A 320 -14.47 20.54 -10.70
N GLY A 321 -15.06 20.87 -11.85
CA GLY A 321 -14.71 20.29 -13.15
C GLY A 321 -15.41 18.97 -13.49
N PHE A 322 -16.29 18.45 -12.63
CA PHE A 322 -17.03 17.21 -12.88
C PHE A 322 -18.54 17.40 -12.70
N GLU A 323 -19.34 16.66 -13.47
CA GLU A 323 -20.81 16.66 -13.31
C GLU A 323 -21.26 15.83 -12.09
N LYS A 324 -20.38 14.94 -11.60
CA LYS A 324 -20.66 14.02 -10.50
C LYS A 324 -20.62 14.70 -9.13
N THR A 325 -21.48 14.21 -8.23
CA THR A 325 -21.47 14.61 -6.82
C THR A 325 -20.35 13.92 -6.04
N LEU A 326 -20.05 14.41 -4.83
CA LEU A 326 -19.06 13.84 -3.91
C LEU A 326 -19.22 12.32 -3.69
N LEU A 327 -20.46 11.83 -3.67
CA LEU A 327 -20.76 10.42 -3.41
C LEU A 327 -20.77 9.57 -4.69
N GLU A 328 -20.89 10.19 -5.86
CA GLU A 328 -20.93 9.54 -7.17
C GLU A 328 -19.55 9.46 -7.83
N SER A 329 -18.56 10.20 -7.33
CA SER A 329 -17.19 10.21 -7.84
C SER A 329 -16.47 8.87 -7.70
N ILE A 330 -16.96 7.95 -6.86
CA ILE A 330 -16.44 6.58 -6.79
C ILE A 330 -16.51 5.84 -8.14
N ASP A 331 -17.39 6.27 -9.04
CA ASP A 331 -17.53 5.71 -10.39
C ASP A 331 -16.64 6.43 -11.43
N ASP A 332 -15.79 7.38 -11.03
CA ASP A 332 -14.88 8.13 -11.92
C ASP A 332 -13.58 8.45 -11.17
N MET A 333 -12.50 7.72 -11.50
CA MET A 333 -11.21 7.87 -10.82
C MET A 333 -10.64 9.29 -10.95
N ALA A 334 -10.86 9.99 -12.06
CA ALA A 334 -10.41 11.37 -12.22
C ALA A 334 -11.12 12.31 -11.23
N ALA A 335 -12.42 12.09 -11.01
CA ALA A 335 -13.18 12.82 -9.99
C ALA A 335 -12.77 12.39 -8.57
N TYR A 336 -12.51 11.08 -8.37
CA TYR A 336 -12.11 10.50 -7.09
C TYR A 336 -10.79 11.10 -6.59
N THR A 337 -9.82 11.33 -7.47
CA THR A 337 -8.53 11.94 -7.09
C THR A 337 -8.62 13.33 -6.44
N LYS A 338 -9.75 14.02 -6.60
CA LYS A 338 -9.99 15.33 -5.97
C LYS A 338 -10.64 15.23 -4.59
N LEU A 339 -10.92 14.02 -4.09
CA LEU A 339 -11.57 13.79 -2.81
C LEU A 339 -10.56 13.69 -1.66
N THR A 340 -10.17 14.81 -1.10
CA THR A 340 -9.24 14.83 0.04
C THR A 340 -9.95 14.96 1.39
N GLY A 341 -9.29 14.49 2.46
CA GLY A 341 -9.77 14.58 3.84
C GLY A 341 -9.32 15.85 4.55
N LEU A 342 -9.94 16.99 4.20
CA LEU A 342 -9.69 18.35 4.73
C LEU A 342 -8.29 18.95 4.46
#